data_AF-A0A4Q5P128-F1
#
_entry.id   AF-A0A4Q5P128-F1
#
_cell.length_a   1.000
_cell.length_b   1.000
_cell.length_c   1.000
_cell.angle_alpha   90.00
_cell.angle_beta   90.00
_cell.angle_gamma   90.00
#
_symmetry.space_group_name_H-M   'P 1'
#
loop_
_entity.id
_entity.type
_entity.pdbx_description
1 polymer ?
#
loop_
_entity_poly.entity_id
_entity_poly.type
_entity_poly.pdbx_seq_one_letter_code
_entity_poly.pdbx_strand_id
1 'polypeptide(L)'
;MPSLSLQRGQRLKLAQLSTSKQFMVGIKAISPSLKFDISCFGLDENGKLSDERFFVFYNQPSSPGNAIKLLGAREGDTETFGVHLDKLPPQIRRLVWVLSVDGSGELRQLGTSHFRLLVSGQQVAQFQFSGSDLSSEKALMVAELYFKDEWRLNAIGQGFAGGLDAVLVHFGGEVADKPTPAPIPPVRVQPPLLVPSPVPASPPPSPQPQPQRTIDGKNCIACGRAISFWDKTIGRYNAITGRCAACESAFTQSRNRALVELQSTFATLCLQPAFNANAWQEAKRQAWNAGVTHTDLLAAIRTPALRYLEDLADQSAADGIITSEEDREWNTVLRGLELPVEWTAPHSARWEQEKVLSNIRVGNLPNVQPDFHLTSDEICHLQVNAQFLKETKTTSQRIPVRLIATNKKLYIVESGAGGREIAYAKFLRVLPSYDKITIELSVKAGAGTYYVENPLHVDAVLTTLIKIGKRQLVQTSDQGRSVPQSVKTAVWQRDGGKCVQCGIGGRGACLEYDHDIPFSRGGASTVGNIRLLCRRCNSDKGDKI
;
A
#
# COMPACT_ATOMS: atom_id res chain seq x y z
N MET A 1 38.52 -9.82 1.68
CA MET A 1 39.34 -8.93 0.83
C MET A 1 39.29 -7.52 1.42
N PRO A 2 40.35 -6.71 1.34
CA PRO A 2 40.29 -5.32 1.80
C PRO A 2 39.26 -4.54 0.97
N SER A 3 38.50 -3.65 1.62
CA SER A 3 37.54 -2.77 0.95
C SER A 3 38.25 -1.90 -0.09
N LEU A 4 37.74 -1.87 -1.32
CA LEU A 4 38.28 -1.02 -2.38
C LEU A 4 37.89 0.44 -2.14
N SER A 5 38.86 1.36 -2.12
CA SER A 5 38.59 2.80 -2.11
C SER A 5 38.42 3.31 -3.53
N LEU A 6 37.27 3.92 -3.82
CA LEU A 6 36.89 4.45 -5.12
C LEU A 6 37.20 5.94 -5.22
N GLN A 7 37.64 6.37 -6.39
CA GLN A 7 37.81 7.78 -6.76
C GLN A 7 36.63 8.29 -7.57
N ARG A 8 36.40 9.61 -7.54
CA ARG A 8 35.36 10.26 -8.36
C ARG A 8 35.59 9.95 -9.85
N GLY A 9 34.55 9.51 -10.55
CA GLY A 9 34.57 9.07 -11.94
C GLY A 9 35.06 7.63 -12.17
N GLN A 10 35.49 6.92 -11.12
CA GLN A 10 36.00 5.55 -11.27
C GLN A 10 34.88 4.56 -11.58
N ARG A 11 35.09 3.75 -12.61
CA ARG A 11 34.18 2.70 -13.06
C ARG A 11 34.81 1.33 -12.92
N LEU A 12 34.04 0.36 -12.42
CA LEU A 12 34.47 -1.02 -12.29
C LEU A 12 33.31 -2.00 -12.48
N LYS A 13 33.63 -3.25 -12.79
CA LYS A 13 32.62 -4.31 -12.89
C LYS A 13 32.18 -4.70 -11.47
N LEU A 14 30.87 -4.84 -11.24
CA LEU A 14 30.37 -5.26 -9.92
C LEU A 14 30.92 -6.64 -9.54
N ALA A 15 31.10 -7.53 -10.53
CA ALA A 15 31.71 -8.85 -10.37
C ALA A 15 33.15 -8.83 -9.81
N GLN A 16 33.88 -7.70 -9.94
CA GLN A 16 35.20 -7.53 -9.32
C GLN A 16 35.12 -7.31 -7.80
N LEU A 17 33.95 -6.89 -7.30
CA LEU A 17 33.68 -6.71 -5.87
C LEU A 17 32.96 -7.93 -5.28
N SER A 18 31.98 -8.48 -6.01
CA SER A 18 31.22 -9.65 -5.60
C SER A 18 30.46 -10.28 -6.76
N THR A 19 30.30 -11.60 -6.70
CA THR A 19 29.39 -12.35 -7.58
C THR A 19 27.95 -12.38 -7.07
N SER A 20 27.70 -11.91 -5.84
CA SER A 20 26.36 -11.83 -5.28
C SER A 20 25.54 -10.78 -6.00
N LYS A 21 24.30 -11.14 -6.33
CA LYS A 21 23.31 -10.21 -6.89
C LYS A 21 22.47 -9.53 -5.81
N GLN A 22 22.74 -9.85 -4.54
CA GLN A 22 22.15 -9.23 -3.36
C GLN A 22 23.23 -8.56 -2.52
N PHE A 23 23.04 -7.28 -2.23
CA PHE A 23 23.98 -6.47 -1.44
C PHE A 23 23.24 -5.28 -0.80
N MET A 24 23.92 -4.60 0.11
CA MET A 24 23.46 -3.35 0.68
C MET A 24 24.33 -2.18 0.21
N VAL A 25 23.73 -1.01 0.13
CA VAL A 25 24.40 0.26 -0.12
C VAL A 25 24.16 1.16 1.09
N GLY A 26 25.23 1.55 1.75
CA GLY A 26 25.21 2.46 2.89
C GLY A 26 25.68 3.85 2.49
N ILE A 27 24.95 4.89 2.88
CA ILE A 27 25.35 6.28 2.63
C ILE A 27 25.33 7.05 3.95
N LYS A 28 26.48 7.61 4.31
CA LYS A 28 26.64 8.50 5.45
C LYS A 28 26.77 9.93 4.97
N ALA A 29 25.83 10.77 5.39
CA ALA A 29 25.85 12.21 5.21
C ALA A 29 26.14 12.90 6.54
N ILE A 30 27.17 13.75 6.58
CA ILE A 30 27.58 14.44 7.81
C ILE A 30 27.43 15.95 7.61
N SER A 31 26.67 16.62 8.49
CA SER A 31 26.64 18.08 8.56
C SER A 31 26.27 18.54 9.97
N PRO A 32 26.76 19.70 10.45
CA PRO A 32 26.39 20.26 11.74
C PRO A 32 24.94 20.77 11.81
N SER A 33 24.38 21.16 10.67
CA SER A 33 23.12 21.95 10.60
C SER A 33 22.15 21.48 9.52
N LEU A 34 22.61 20.73 8.52
CA LEU A 34 21.76 20.26 7.43
C LEU A 34 21.14 18.90 7.74
N LYS A 35 19.88 18.75 7.32
CA LYS A 35 19.23 17.46 7.15
C LYS A 35 19.36 17.03 5.70
N PHE A 36 19.45 15.72 5.50
CA PHE A 36 19.61 15.13 4.19
C PHE A 36 18.56 14.07 3.96
N ASP A 37 17.97 14.09 2.77
CA ASP A 37 17.24 12.97 2.22
C ASP A 37 18.14 12.19 1.27
N ILE A 38 18.03 10.87 1.30
CA ILE A 38 18.79 10.00 0.41
C ILE A 38 17.80 9.11 -0.32
N SER A 39 17.90 9.11 -1.64
CA SER A 39 17.01 8.37 -2.53
C SER A 39 17.78 7.49 -3.51
N CYS A 40 17.08 6.51 -4.07
CA CYS A 40 17.58 5.65 -5.13
C CYS A 40 16.61 5.69 -6.32
N PHE A 41 17.13 5.92 -7.52
CA PHE A 41 16.37 5.92 -8.77
C PHE A 41 16.71 4.69 -9.59
N GLY A 42 15.73 3.85 -9.90
CA GLY A 42 15.83 2.85 -10.95
C GLY A 42 15.38 3.44 -12.29
N LEU A 43 16.29 3.45 -13.26
CA LEU A 43 16.14 4.09 -14.56
C LEU A 43 16.25 3.05 -15.68
N ASP A 44 15.65 3.35 -16.82
CA ASP A 44 15.77 2.56 -18.03
C ASP A 44 17.13 2.69 -18.73
N GLU A 45 17.27 2.00 -19.87
CA GLU A 45 18.49 2.04 -20.70
C GLU A 45 18.81 3.43 -21.26
N ASN A 46 17.82 4.32 -21.37
CA ASN A 46 17.97 5.70 -21.79
C ASN A 46 18.28 6.65 -20.62
N GLY A 47 18.39 6.11 -19.39
CA GLY A 47 18.61 6.88 -18.18
C GLY A 47 17.37 7.68 -17.76
N LYS A 48 16.17 7.20 -18.10
CA LYS A 48 14.90 7.84 -17.75
C LYS A 48 14.16 7.07 -16.66
N LEU A 49 13.46 7.80 -15.80
CA LEU A 49 12.58 7.24 -14.78
C LEU A 49 11.27 6.81 -15.45
N SER A 50 11.29 5.67 -16.14
CA SER A 50 10.14 5.15 -16.88
C SER A 50 9.09 4.45 -16.01
N ASP A 51 9.43 4.16 -14.75
CA ASP A 51 8.54 3.61 -13.73
C ASP A 51 8.84 4.30 -12.39
N GLU A 52 7.97 5.22 -11.97
CA GLU A 52 8.12 6.01 -10.74
C GLU A 52 8.19 5.15 -9.47
N ARG A 53 7.69 3.90 -9.52
CA ARG A 53 7.79 2.96 -8.39
C ARG A 53 9.24 2.54 -8.10
N PHE A 54 10.16 2.83 -9.00
CA PHE A 54 11.60 2.63 -8.80
C PHE A 54 12.32 3.89 -8.31
N PHE A 55 11.60 4.96 -7.98
CA PHE A 55 12.12 6.05 -7.16
C PHE A 55 11.91 5.72 -5.67
N VAL A 56 12.91 5.16 -5.02
CA VAL A 56 12.86 4.72 -3.63
C VAL A 56 13.40 5.80 -2.71
N PHE A 57 12.57 6.26 -1.77
CA PHE A 57 12.87 7.29 -0.77
C PHE A 57 11.97 7.11 0.46
N TYR A 58 12.03 7.99 1.46
CA TYR A 58 11.33 7.78 2.74
C TYR A 58 9.80 7.56 2.60
N ASN A 59 9.13 8.18 1.63
CA ASN A 59 7.68 8.03 1.40
C ASN A 59 7.33 6.87 0.45
N GLN A 60 8.32 6.29 -0.23
CA GLN A 60 8.20 5.10 -1.06
C GLN A 60 9.41 4.21 -0.77
N PRO A 61 9.45 3.52 0.40
CA PRO A 61 10.65 2.87 0.90
C PRO A 61 10.99 1.58 0.16
N SER A 62 10.21 1.15 -0.83
CA SER A 62 10.50 -0.05 -1.62
C SER A 62 9.99 0.03 -3.05
N SER A 63 10.73 -0.58 -3.96
CA SER A 63 10.28 -0.83 -5.33
C SER A 63 9.46 -2.13 -5.42
N PRO A 64 8.73 -2.37 -6.53
CA PRO A 64 8.02 -3.63 -6.76
C PRO A 64 8.92 -4.85 -6.56
N GLY A 65 8.37 -5.89 -5.93
CA GLY A 65 9.10 -7.11 -5.60
C GLY A 65 10.21 -6.96 -4.55
N ASN A 66 10.34 -5.79 -3.89
CA ASN A 66 11.46 -5.43 -3.03
C ASN A 66 12.82 -5.56 -3.74
N ALA A 67 12.88 -5.21 -5.04
CA ALA A 67 14.14 -5.22 -5.77
C ALA A 67 15.12 -4.15 -5.24
N ILE A 68 14.59 -3.02 -4.76
CA ILE A 68 15.30 -1.99 -4.01
C ILE A 68 14.47 -1.68 -2.77
N LYS A 69 15.09 -1.61 -1.59
CA LYS A 69 14.41 -1.30 -0.33
C LYS A 69 15.25 -0.39 0.55
N LEU A 70 14.67 0.71 1.01
CA LEU A 70 15.23 1.57 2.05
C LEU A 70 15.09 0.87 3.41
N LEU A 71 16.22 0.69 4.09
CA LEU A 71 16.34 -0.04 5.36
C LEU A 71 16.58 0.88 6.57
N GLY A 72 16.66 2.19 6.35
CA GLY A 72 16.95 3.19 7.37
C GLY A 72 18.43 3.31 7.71
N ALA A 73 18.72 4.13 8.73
CA ALA A 73 20.03 4.26 9.34
C ALA A 73 20.52 2.93 9.94
N ARG A 74 21.74 2.50 9.58
CA ARG A 74 22.37 1.27 10.09
C ARG A 74 23.89 1.43 10.16
N GLU A 75 24.51 0.84 11.19
CA GLU A 75 25.97 0.73 11.31
C GLU A 75 26.73 2.05 11.05
N GLY A 76 26.17 3.17 11.51
CA GLY A 76 26.74 4.50 11.35
C GLY A 76 26.37 5.24 10.07
N ASP A 77 25.73 4.60 9.09
CA ASP A 77 25.21 5.25 7.88
C ASP A 77 23.93 6.03 8.17
N THR A 78 23.69 7.09 7.39
CA THR A 78 22.46 7.89 7.46
C THR A 78 21.29 7.11 6.87
N GLU A 79 21.48 6.50 5.70
CA GLU A 79 20.51 5.62 5.07
C GLU A 79 21.19 4.40 4.45
N THR A 80 20.50 3.26 4.48
CA THR A 80 20.95 2.00 3.87
C THR A 80 19.90 1.45 2.93
N PHE A 81 20.31 0.98 1.75
CA PHE A 81 19.43 0.35 0.77
C PHE A 81 19.80 -1.12 0.60
N GLY A 82 18.82 -2.02 0.65
CA GLY A 82 18.96 -3.39 0.18
C GLY A 82 18.64 -3.47 -1.31
N VAL A 83 19.49 -4.17 -2.08
CA VAL A 83 19.35 -4.30 -3.54
C VAL A 83 19.39 -5.76 -3.94
N HIS A 84 18.43 -6.18 -4.75
CA HIS A 84 18.30 -7.52 -5.32
C HIS A 84 18.22 -7.41 -6.85
N LEU A 85 19.36 -7.51 -7.53
CA LEU A 85 19.45 -7.28 -8.98
C LEU A 85 18.61 -8.27 -9.80
N ASP A 86 18.42 -9.50 -9.34
CA ASP A 86 17.59 -10.50 -10.02
C ASP A 86 16.09 -10.18 -10.03
N LYS A 87 15.65 -9.32 -9.12
CA LYS A 87 14.25 -8.92 -9.01
C LYS A 87 13.94 -7.65 -9.81
N LEU A 88 14.95 -7.01 -10.39
CA LEU A 88 14.76 -5.85 -11.23
C LEU A 88 14.08 -6.29 -12.54
N PRO A 89 13.00 -5.62 -12.96
CA PRO A 89 12.44 -5.83 -14.28
C PRO A 89 13.48 -5.57 -15.38
N PRO A 90 13.43 -6.28 -16.53
CA PRO A 90 14.43 -6.15 -17.59
C PRO A 90 14.61 -4.73 -18.15
N GLN A 91 13.60 -3.88 -18.01
CA GLN A 91 13.66 -2.48 -18.41
C GLN A 91 14.52 -1.61 -17.47
N ILE A 92 14.69 -1.97 -16.20
CA ILE A 92 15.50 -1.19 -15.24
C ILE A 92 16.97 -1.58 -15.40
N ARG A 93 17.76 -0.68 -15.99
CA ARG A 93 19.16 -0.94 -16.36
C ARG A 93 20.15 -0.04 -15.62
N ARG A 94 19.68 0.89 -14.79
CA ARG A 94 20.55 1.78 -14.02
C ARG A 94 19.92 2.10 -12.67
N LEU A 95 20.71 2.06 -11.60
CA LEU A 95 20.35 2.49 -10.26
C LEU A 95 21.23 3.68 -9.89
N VAL A 96 20.65 4.79 -9.44
CA VAL A 96 21.40 5.99 -9.05
C VAL A 96 21.04 6.39 -7.64
N TRP A 97 22.03 6.58 -6.77
CA TRP A 97 21.81 7.12 -5.44
C TRP A 97 22.06 8.61 -5.40
N VAL A 98 21.10 9.32 -4.83
CA VAL A 98 21.09 10.78 -4.78
C VAL A 98 20.93 11.22 -3.34
N LEU A 99 21.75 12.18 -2.93
CA LEU A 99 21.66 12.85 -1.65
C LEU A 99 21.16 14.27 -1.90
N SER A 100 20.13 14.71 -1.19
CA SER A 100 19.56 16.05 -1.29
C SER A 100 19.42 16.71 0.08
N VAL A 101 19.55 18.02 0.13
CA VAL A 101 19.30 18.81 1.35
C VAL A 101 17.79 18.92 1.59
N ASP A 102 17.35 18.61 2.81
CA ASP A 102 16.01 18.93 3.28
C ASP A 102 15.99 20.39 3.80
N GLY A 103 15.32 21.27 3.06
CA GLY A 103 15.19 22.71 3.37
C GLY A 103 16.00 23.65 2.48
N SER A 104 16.35 24.83 2.99
CA SER A 104 16.96 25.92 2.22
C SER A 104 18.50 25.88 2.16
N GLY A 105 19.13 24.84 2.73
CA GLY A 105 20.58 24.73 2.79
C GLY A 105 21.24 24.34 1.47
N GLU A 106 22.58 24.30 1.47
CA GLU A 106 23.41 24.02 0.29
C GLU A 106 24.52 23.01 0.66
N LEU A 107 24.86 22.13 -0.27
CA LEU A 107 25.77 21.01 -0.06
C LEU A 107 27.21 21.40 0.23
N ARG A 108 27.61 22.67 0.06
CA ARG A 108 28.91 23.16 0.54
C ARG A 108 29.14 22.93 2.04
N GLN A 109 28.06 22.81 2.83
CA GLN A 109 28.11 22.54 4.27
C GLN A 109 28.15 21.04 4.61
N LEU A 110 28.23 20.18 3.60
CA LEU A 110 28.40 18.74 3.76
C LEU A 110 29.84 18.45 4.21
N GLY A 111 29.98 17.92 5.41
CA GLY A 111 31.23 17.38 5.91
C GLY A 111 31.63 16.08 5.22
N THR A 112 32.79 15.54 5.60
CA THR A 112 33.31 14.28 5.04
C THR A 112 32.29 13.16 5.18
N SER A 113 31.80 12.68 4.05
CA SER A 113 30.69 11.74 3.90
C SER A 113 31.13 10.55 3.05
N HIS A 114 30.39 9.44 3.07
CA HIS A 114 30.74 8.26 2.28
C HIS A 114 29.55 7.53 1.70
N PHE A 115 29.82 6.84 0.60
CA PHE A 115 29.04 5.76 0.03
C PHE A 115 29.83 4.47 0.25
N ARG A 116 29.17 3.38 0.62
CA ARG A 116 29.79 2.07 0.73
C ARG A 116 28.89 0.97 0.20
N LEU A 117 29.51 -0.07 -0.35
CA LEU A 117 28.83 -1.28 -0.79
C LEU A 117 29.18 -2.43 0.15
N LEU A 118 28.15 -3.10 0.66
CA LEU A 118 28.23 -4.15 1.67
C LEU A 118 27.69 -5.46 1.10
N VAL A 119 28.46 -6.53 1.17
CA VAL A 119 28.04 -7.87 0.74
C VAL A 119 28.14 -8.80 1.93
N SER A 120 27.03 -9.44 2.29
CA SER A 120 26.96 -10.33 3.47
C SER A 120 27.50 -9.67 4.75
N GLY A 121 27.23 -8.37 4.92
CA GLY A 121 27.69 -7.56 6.06
C GLY A 121 29.14 -7.06 5.98
N GLN A 122 29.91 -7.43 4.94
CA GLN A 122 31.28 -6.94 4.76
C GLN A 122 31.36 -5.80 3.74
N GLN A 123 32.10 -4.75 4.08
CA GLN A 123 32.36 -3.64 3.16
C GLN A 123 33.34 -4.08 2.07
N VAL A 124 32.91 -4.01 0.82
CA VAL A 124 33.72 -4.40 -0.35
C VAL A 124 34.18 -3.20 -1.17
N ALA A 125 33.47 -2.08 -1.10
CA ALA A 125 33.87 -0.83 -1.74
C ALA A 125 33.39 0.39 -0.94
N GLN A 126 34.12 1.50 -1.05
CA GLN A 126 33.78 2.78 -0.44
C GLN A 126 34.18 3.94 -1.34
N PHE A 127 33.36 4.98 -1.41
CA PHE A 127 33.63 6.25 -2.08
C PHE A 127 33.41 7.38 -1.07
N GLN A 128 34.45 8.19 -0.85
CA GLN A 128 34.40 9.33 0.06
C GLN A 128 34.10 10.61 -0.73
N PHE A 129 33.22 11.46 -0.21
CA PHE A 129 32.84 12.73 -0.82
C PHE A 129 32.58 13.80 0.25
N SER A 130 32.68 15.07 -0.14
CA SER A 130 32.48 16.24 0.73
C SER A 130 31.90 17.41 -0.05
N GLY A 131 31.40 18.40 0.69
CA GLY A 131 30.91 19.66 0.12
C GLY A 131 31.99 20.60 -0.40
N SER A 132 33.27 20.29 -0.21
CA SER A 132 34.41 21.16 -0.56
C SER A 132 34.45 21.56 -2.04
N ASP A 133 33.96 20.68 -2.92
CA ASP A 133 34.00 20.86 -4.37
C ASP A 133 32.63 21.31 -4.93
N LEU A 134 31.70 21.66 -4.04
CA LEU A 134 30.34 22.10 -4.36
C LEU A 134 30.17 23.57 -3.94
N SER A 135 29.40 24.31 -4.72
CA SER A 135 29.10 25.72 -4.51
C SER A 135 27.66 25.93 -4.05
N SER A 136 26.71 25.88 -4.99
CA SER A 136 25.29 26.18 -4.78
C SER A 136 24.36 24.98 -4.93
N GLU A 137 24.96 23.79 -5.07
CA GLU A 137 24.25 22.54 -5.27
C GLU A 137 23.45 22.14 -4.03
N LYS A 138 22.23 21.68 -4.25
CA LYS A 138 21.30 21.20 -3.20
C LYS A 138 21.06 19.70 -3.28
N ALA A 139 21.47 19.06 -4.38
CA ALA A 139 21.48 17.61 -4.54
C ALA A 139 22.78 17.12 -5.19
N LEU A 140 23.14 15.87 -4.92
CA LEU A 140 24.36 15.20 -5.37
C LEU A 140 24.02 13.77 -5.80
N MET A 141 24.27 13.44 -7.07
CA MET A 141 24.36 12.06 -7.53
C MET A 141 25.67 11.47 -7.01
N VAL A 142 25.58 10.57 -6.04
CA VAL A 142 26.74 10.04 -5.31
C VAL A 142 27.42 8.95 -6.13
N ALA A 143 26.65 7.92 -6.50
CA ALA A 143 27.12 6.77 -7.24
C ALA A 143 25.99 6.16 -8.05
N GLU A 144 26.34 5.31 -9.01
CA GLU A 144 25.40 4.53 -9.80
C GLU A 144 25.87 3.11 -10.03
N LEU A 145 24.89 2.22 -10.19
CA LEU A 145 25.06 0.96 -10.87
C LEU A 145 24.41 1.05 -12.24
N TYR A 146 25.05 0.54 -13.28
CA TYR A 146 24.47 0.49 -14.61
C TYR A 146 24.82 -0.80 -15.31
N PHE A 147 23.89 -1.31 -16.12
CA PHE A 147 24.06 -2.52 -16.88
C PHE A 147 24.62 -2.20 -18.26
N LYS A 148 25.75 -2.83 -18.60
CA LYS A 148 26.33 -2.84 -19.95
C LYS A 148 26.96 -4.20 -20.18
N ASP A 149 26.20 -5.16 -20.68
CA ASP A 149 26.50 -6.60 -20.73
C ASP A 149 26.62 -7.27 -19.34
N GLU A 150 27.12 -6.55 -18.36
CA GLU A 150 27.21 -6.86 -16.93
C GLU A 150 27.00 -5.59 -16.11
N TRP A 151 26.63 -5.74 -14.83
CA TRP A 151 26.49 -4.62 -13.90
C TRP A 151 27.85 -3.99 -13.56
N ARG A 152 27.89 -2.66 -13.61
CA ARG A 152 29.07 -1.84 -13.30
C ARG A 152 28.74 -0.81 -12.25
N LEU A 153 29.70 -0.52 -11.37
CA LEU A 153 29.65 0.55 -10.38
C LEU A 153 30.43 1.75 -10.90
N ASN A 154 29.88 2.95 -10.72
CA ASN A 154 30.53 4.21 -11.02
C ASN A 154 30.32 5.19 -9.86
N ALA A 155 31.42 5.68 -9.28
CA ALA A 155 31.38 6.78 -8.30
C ALA A 155 31.30 8.11 -9.06
N ILE A 156 30.25 8.91 -8.87
CA ILE A 156 29.98 10.07 -9.74
C ILE A 156 30.35 11.39 -9.04
N GLY A 157 29.69 11.69 -7.93
CA GLY A 157 29.77 12.98 -7.26
C GLY A 157 29.31 14.16 -8.13
N GLN A 158 28.23 14.04 -8.91
CA GLN A 158 27.71 15.15 -9.74
C GLN A 158 26.64 15.96 -8.99
N GLY A 159 26.87 17.26 -8.82
CA GLY A 159 25.96 18.14 -8.09
C GLY A 159 24.88 18.80 -8.97
N PHE A 160 23.77 19.20 -8.33
CA PHE A 160 22.61 19.85 -8.95
C PHE A 160 22.17 21.08 -8.12
N ALA A 161 22.29 22.27 -8.71
CA ALA A 161 21.87 23.55 -8.11
C ALA A 161 20.37 23.59 -7.79
N GLY A 162 19.53 23.08 -8.69
CA GLY A 162 18.08 23.03 -8.51
C GLY A 162 17.59 21.92 -7.56
N GLY A 163 18.48 21.26 -6.83
CA GLY A 163 18.11 20.22 -5.86
C GLY A 163 17.50 18.99 -6.49
N LEU A 164 16.64 18.31 -5.73
CA LEU A 164 15.99 17.08 -6.16
C LEU A 164 15.10 17.28 -7.40
N ASP A 165 14.45 18.44 -7.52
CA ASP A 165 13.60 18.78 -8.68
C ASP A 165 14.42 18.78 -9.99
N ALA A 166 15.62 19.36 -9.97
CA ALA A 166 16.50 19.33 -11.13
C ALA A 166 16.99 17.91 -11.48
N VAL A 167 17.14 17.05 -10.47
CA VAL A 167 17.47 15.63 -10.66
C VAL A 167 16.29 14.87 -11.28
N LEU A 168 15.06 15.13 -10.83
CA LEU A 168 13.83 14.55 -11.41
C LEU A 168 13.67 14.94 -12.88
N VAL A 169 13.82 16.23 -13.19
CA VAL A 169 13.79 16.72 -14.59
C VAL A 169 14.92 16.08 -15.42
N HIS A 170 16.12 15.92 -14.86
CA HIS A 170 17.24 15.26 -15.52
C HIS A 170 16.89 13.81 -15.93
N PHE A 171 16.23 13.07 -15.05
CA PHE A 171 15.72 11.72 -15.32
C PHE A 171 14.39 11.68 -16.10
N GLY A 172 13.87 12.83 -16.54
CA GLY A 172 12.66 12.93 -17.36
C GLY A 172 11.34 12.81 -16.61
N GLY A 173 11.33 13.02 -15.29
CA GLY A 173 10.10 13.19 -14.51
C GLY A 173 9.49 14.57 -14.70
N GLU A 174 8.16 14.67 -14.57
CA GLU A 174 7.43 15.93 -14.51
C GLU A 174 7.39 16.42 -13.05
N VAL A 175 7.80 17.67 -12.80
CA VAL A 175 7.60 18.30 -11.49
C VAL A 175 6.18 18.86 -11.49
N ALA A 176 5.28 18.27 -10.70
CA ALA A 176 3.96 18.87 -10.49
C ALA A 176 4.14 20.27 -9.87
N ASP A 177 3.56 21.29 -10.51
CA ASP A 177 3.52 22.63 -9.95
C ASP A 177 2.97 22.58 -8.52
N LYS A 178 3.67 23.21 -7.56
CA LYS A 178 3.12 23.44 -6.23
C LYS A 178 1.72 24.06 -6.39
N PRO A 179 0.65 23.45 -5.86
CA PRO A 179 -0.67 24.04 -5.97
C PRO A 179 -0.63 25.39 -5.25
N THR A 180 -0.79 26.46 -6.03
CA THR A 180 -1.20 27.76 -5.47
C THR A 180 -2.56 27.52 -4.85
N PRO A 181 -2.78 27.84 -3.56
CA PRO A 181 -4.09 27.66 -2.94
C PRO A 181 -5.13 28.43 -3.76
N ALA A 182 -6.04 27.72 -4.42
CA ALA A 182 -7.18 28.34 -5.06
C ALA A 182 -8.03 29.01 -3.96
N PRO A 183 -8.60 30.21 -4.21
CA PRO A 183 -9.55 30.81 -3.28
C PRO A 183 -10.74 29.87 -3.12
N ILE A 184 -11.02 29.47 -1.88
CA ILE A 184 -12.14 28.60 -1.54
C ILE A 184 -13.43 29.37 -1.90
N PRO A 185 -14.29 28.85 -2.81
CA PRO A 185 -15.61 29.43 -3.03
C PRO A 185 -16.47 29.25 -1.76
N PRO A 186 -17.32 30.22 -1.38
CA PRO A 186 -18.11 30.12 -0.16
C PRO A 186 -19.03 28.90 -0.23
N VAL A 187 -18.84 27.97 0.70
CA VAL A 187 -19.69 26.79 0.86
C VAL A 187 -21.07 27.26 1.32
N ARG A 188 -22.09 26.99 0.51
CA ARG A 188 -23.49 27.14 0.91
C ARG A 188 -23.80 26.04 1.93
N VAL A 189 -23.97 26.44 3.20
CA VAL A 189 -24.36 25.54 4.29
C VAL A 189 -25.71 24.91 3.95
N GLN A 190 -25.72 23.60 3.70
CA GLN A 190 -26.96 22.82 3.68
C GLN A 190 -27.33 22.43 5.12
N PRO A 191 -28.63 22.37 5.48
CA PRO A 191 -29.05 21.88 6.78
C PRO A 191 -28.62 20.41 6.94
N PRO A 192 -28.09 19.99 8.10
CA PRO A 192 -27.68 18.62 8.30
C PRO A 192 -28.90 17.69 8.29
N LEU A 193 -28.80 16.61 7.50
CA LEU A 193 -29.71 15.47 7.58
C LEU A 193 -29.53 14.80 8.96
N LEU A 194 -30.66 14.55 9.63
CA LEU A 194 -30.72 13.87 10.92
C LEU A 194 -30.26 12.41 10.76
N VAL A 195 -29.01 12.15 11.13
CA VAL A 195 -28.48 10.78 11.31
C VAL A 195 -28.89 10.31 12.72
N PRO A 196 -29.43 9.08 12.90
CA PRO A 196 -29.70 8.56 14.24
C PRO A 196 -28.38 8.47 15.03
N SER A 197 -28.40 9.00 16.25
CA SER A 197 -27.24 9.01 17.15
C SER A 197 -26.75 7.59 17.41
N PRO A 198 -25.43 7.33 17.35
CA PRO A 198 -24.89 6.05 17.79
C PRO A 198 -25.16 5.87 19.28
N VAL A 199 -25.63 4.68 19.65
CA VAL A 199 -25.75 4.24 21.05
C VAL A 199 -24.36 4.38 21.69
N PRO A 200 -24.21 5.09 22.82
CA PRO A 200 -22.91 5.25 23.46
C PRO A 200 -22.41 3.88 23.92
N ALA A 201 -21.37 3.40 23.27
CA ALA A 201 -20.54 2.32 23.80
C ALA A 201 -19.91 2.84 25.10
N SER A 202 -20.05 2.05 26.18
CA SER A 202 -19.44 2.34 27.47
C SER A 202 -17.94 2.62 27.28
N PRO A 203 -17.40 3.73 27.81
CA PRO A 203 -15.98 4.01 27.71
C PRO A 203 -15.18 2.89 28.41
N PRO A 204 -14.00 2.51 27.88
CA PRO A 204 -13.11 1.61 28.60
C PRO A 204 -12.77 2.21 29.97
N PRO A 205 -12.58 1.37 31.01
CA PRO A 205 -12.28 1.86 32.35
C PRO A 205 -11.03 2.73 32.30
N SER A 206 -11.16 3.99 32.72
CA SER A 206 -10.04 4.91 32.87
C SER A 206 -9.00 4.27 33.78
N PRO A 207 -7.69 4.39 33.50
CA PRO A 207 -6.67 3.91 34.40
C PRO A 207 -6.90 4.56 35.77
N GLN A 208 -7.16 3.73 36.79
CA GLN A 208 -7.31 4.23 38.15
C GLN A 208 -6.06 5.04 38.50
N PRO A 209 -6.19 6.27 39.03
CA PRO A 209 -5.03 7.03 39.47
C PRO A 209 -4.31 6.20 40.52
N GLN A 210 -3.08 5.77 40.19
CA GLN A 210 -2.19 5.19 41.19
C GLN A 210 -2.10 6.18 42.36
N PRO A 211 -2.07 5.71 43.62
CA PRO A 211 -1.96 6.59 44.77
C PRO A 211 -0.74 7.48 44.58
N GLN A 212 -0.98 8.77 44.36
CA GLN A 212 0.07 9.77 44.25
C GLN A 212 0.78 9.81 45.61
N ARG A 213 1.89 9.07 45.74
CA ARG A 213 2.83 9.27 46.84
C ARG A 213 3.34 10.70 46.69
N THR A 214 2.89 11.58 47.59
CA THR A 214 3.36 12.96 47.66
C THR A 214 4.87 12.97 47.76
N ILE A 215 5.54 13.57 46.77
CA ILE A 215 6.99 13.74 46.77
C ILE A 215 7.32 14.79 47.83
N ASP A 216 7.58 14.34 49.06
CA ASP A 216 7.92 15.22 50.18
C ASP A 216 9.32 15.83 50.06
N GLY A 217 10.14 15.33 49.11
CA GLY A 217 11.50 15.74 48.87
C GLY A 217 12.45 15.44 50.02
N LYS A 218 12.01 14.67 51.02
CA LYS A 218 12.77 14.27 52.21
C LYS A 218 13.28 12.85 52.08
N ASN A 219 12.56 11.97 51.39
CA ASN A 219 12.94 10.57 51.22
C ASN A 219 12.80 10.11 49.76
N CYS A 220 13.69 9.22 49.32
CA CYS A 220 13.57 8.55 48.03
C CYS A 220 12.30 7.70 48.00
N ILE A 221 11.41 7.92 47.02
CA ILE A 221 10.13 7.21 46.94
C ILE A 221 10.27 5.70 46.69
N ALA A 222 11.44 5.26 46.21
CA ALA A 222 11.73 3.88 45.84
C ALA A 222 12.38 3.08 46.98
N CYS A 223 13.46 3.61 47.58
CA CYS A 223 14.21 2.90 48.63
C CYS A 223 14.04 3.48 50.03
N GLY A 224 13.31 4.58 50.20
CA GLY A 224 13.09 5.21 51.50
C GLY A 224 14.28 6.00 52.06
N ARG A 225 15.44 6.00 51.39
CA ARG A 225 16.64 6.74 51.82
C ARG A 225 16.34 8.22 52.00
N ALA A 226 16.73 8.79 53.14
CA ALA A 226 16.66 10.22 53.38
C ALA A 226 17.54 11.02 52.40
N ILE A 227 17.02 12.11 51.86
CA ILE A 227 17.65 12.99 50.89
C ILE A 227 18.17 14.23 51.62
N SER A 228 19.50 14.37 51.67
CA SER A 228 20.14 15.52 52.30
C SER A 228 20.13 16.76 51.40
N PHE A 229 20.43 17.92 51.98
CA PHE A 229 20.67 19.14 51.20
C PHE A 229 21.77 18.92 50.14
N TRP A 230 22.86 18.25 50.51
CA TRP A 230 23.97 17.96 49.59
C TRP A 230 23.55 17.05 48.42
N ASP A 231 22.70 16.04 48.66
CA ASP A 231 22.21 15.16 47.58
C ASP A 231 21.41 15.95 46.52
N LYS A 232 20.71 17.02 46.91
CA LYS A 232 20.00 17.92 45.99
C LYS A 232 20.97 18.84 45.24
N THR A 233 21.95 19.40 45.94
CA THR A 233 22.91 20.37 45.38
C THR A 233 23.86 19.75 44.35
N ILE A 234 24.25 18.48 44.52
CA ILE A 234 25.21 17.80 43.62
C ILE A 234 24.52 16.88 42.59
N GLY A 235 23.20 16.97 42.42
CA GLY A 235 22.46 16.21 41.42
C GLY A 235 22.31 14.71 41.71
N ARG A 236 22.41 14.27 42.97
CA ARG A 236 22.19 12.87 43.39
C ARG A 236 20.73 12.54 43.73
N TYR A 237 19.81 13.46 43.44
CA TYR A 237 18.38 13.32 43.61
C TYR A 237 17.64 13.94 42.43
N ASN A 238 16.73 13.17 41.83
CA ASN A 238 15.83 13.66 40.79
C ASN A 238 14.54 14.16 41.44
N ALA A 239 14.37 15.49 41.48
CA ALA A 239 13.20 16.13 42.09
C ALA A 239 11.90 15.91 41.31
N ILE A 240 12.00 15.56 40.02
CA ILE A 240 10.83 15.27 39.16
C ILE A 240 10.29 13.87 39.48
N THR A 241 11.18 12.88 39.63
CA THR A 241 10.77 11.49 39.88
C THR A 241 10.74 11.13 41.37
N GLY A 242 11.29 11.96 42.25
CA GLY A 242 11.39 11.69 43.68
C GLY A 242 12.41 10.59 44.05
N ARG A 243 13.34 10.23 43.15
CA ARG A 243 14.28 9.11 43.32
C ARG A 243 15.70 9.60 43.56
N CYS A 244 16.47 8.88 44.39
CA CYS A 244 17.92 9.05 44.46
C CYS A 244 18.59 8.51 43.18
N ALA A 245 19.80 8.96 42.86
CA ALA A 245 20.50 8.62 41.62
C ALA A 245 20.63 7.11 41.36
N ALA A 246 20.86 6.30 42.41
CA ALA A 246 20.94 4.84 42.27
C ALA A 246 19.59 4.22 41.86
N CYS A 247 18.50 4.65 42.51
CA CYS A 247 17.15 4.19 42.16
C CYS A 247 16.68 4.72 40.81
N GLU A 248 17.09 5.92 40.43
CA GLU A 248 16.81 6.50 39.11
C GLU A 248 17.51 5.72 38.00
N SER A 249 18.79 5.37 38.20
CA SER A 249 19.56 4.54 37.27
C SER A 249 18.94 3.14 37.13
N ALA A 250 18.59 2.49 38.25
CA ALA A 250 17.94 1.18 38.23
C ALA A 250 16.57 1.23 37.54
N PHE A 251 15.77 2.26 37.80
CA PHE A 251 14.49 2.47 37.12
C PHE A 251 14.66 2.67 35.62
N THR A 252 15.62 3.52 35.22
CA THR A 252 15.95 3.75 33.80
C THR A 252 16.40 2.47 33.10
N GLN A 253 17.25 1.68 33.76
CA GLN A 253 17.70 0.39 33.24
C GLN A 253 16.54 -0.60 33.09
N SER A 254 15.65 -0.68 34.08
CA SER A 254 14.45 -1.52 34.02
C SER A 254 13.53 -1.11 32.87
N ARG A 255 13.26 0.20 32.72
CA ARG A 255 12.44 0.74 31.63
C ARG A 255 13.04 0.44 30.25
N ASN A 256 14.36 0.65 30.09
CA ASN A 256 15.05 0.40 28.82
C ASN A 256 15.05 -1.09 28.46
N ARG A 257 15.22 -1.98 29.45
CA ARG A 257 15.11 -3.43 29.23
C ARG A 257 13.71 -3.81 28.76
N ALA A 258 12.68 -3.28 29.43
CA ALA A 258 11.29 -3.54 29.07
C ALA A 258 10.94 -3.03 27.66
N LEU A 259 11.52 -1.92 27.22
CA LEU A 259 11.36 -1.45 25.83
C LEU A 259 11.95 -2.41 24.80
N VAL A 260 13.15 -2.94 25.04
CA VAL A 260 13.78 -3.91 24.14
C VAL A 260 12.99 -5.22 24.10
N GLU A 261 12.53 -5.69 25.26
CA GLU A 261 11.69 -6.89 25.37
C GLU A 261 10.36 -6.70 24.64
N LEU A 262 9.68 -5.56 24.85
CA LEU A 262 8.45 -5.20 24.15
C LEU A 262 8.63 -5.22 22.62
N GLN A 263 9.72 -4.62 22.11
CA GLN A 263 10.03 -4.63 20.68
C GLN A 263 10.28 -6.05 20.15
N SER A 264 11.02 -6.87 20.91
CA SER A 264 11.27 -8.26 20.55
C SER A 264 10.00 -9.09 20.53
N THR A 265 9.15 -8.98 21.57
CA THR A 265 7.86 -9.65 21.64
C THR A 265 6.96 -9.22 20.49
N PHE A 266 6.89 -7.92 20.20
CA PHE A 266 6.13 -7.40 19.07
C PHE A 266 6.60 -8.00 17.74
N ALA A 267 7.90 -8.00 17.49
CA ALA A 267 8.48 -8.59 16.28
C ALA A 267 8.15 -10.09 16.16
N THR A 268 8.20 -10.84 17.26
CA THR A 268 7.80 -12.25 17.27
C THR A 268 6.31 -12.44 16.96
N LEU A 269 5.43 -11.59 17.50
CA LEU A 269 4.00 -11.64 17.22
C LEU A 269 3.70 -11.37 15.73
N CYS A 270 4.42 -10.44 15.10
CA CYS A 270 4.26 -10.14 13.68
C CYS A 270 4.68 -11.29 12.75
N LEU A 271 5.43 -12.29 13.25
CA LEU A 271 5.84 -13.46 12.48
C LEU A 271 4.88 -14.65 12.64
N GLN A 272 3.87 -14.52 13.50
CA GLN A 272 2.88 -15.58 13.70
C GLN A 272 1.87 -15.63 12.55
N PRO A 273 1.26 -16.80 12.27
CA PRO A 273 0.23 -16.93 11.24
C PRO A 273 -1.02 -16.08 11.50
N ALA A 274 -1.27 -15.72 12.77
CA ALA A 274 -2.35 -14.84 13.17
C ALA A 274 -1.88 -13.95 14.33
N PHE A 275 -2.24 -12.67 14.30
CA PHE A 275 -1.83 -11.73 15.36
C PHE A 275 -2.49 -12.04 16.71
N ASN A 276 -1.69 -12.42 17.70
CA ASN A 276 -2.20 -12.67 19.05
C ASN A 276 -2.35 -11.37 19.85
N ALA A 277 -3.52 -10.75 19.73
CA ALA A 277 -3.85 -9.50 20.44
C ALA A 277 -3.77 -9.63 21.98
N ASN A 278 -4.07 -10.79 22.55
CA ASN A 278 -4.00 -11.00 24.00
C ASN A 278 -2.55 -11.00 24.51
N ALA A 279 -1.66 -11.70 23.80
CA ALA A 279 -0.23 -11.69 24.10
C ALA A 279 0.36 -10.28 23.96
N TRP A 280 -0.11 -9.51 22.97
CA TRP A 280 0.28 -8.11 22.84
C TRP A 280 -0.17 -7.26 24.03
N GLN A 281 -1.43 -7.37 24.46
CA GLN A 281 -1.94 -6.64 25.63
C GLN A 281 -1.19 -7.00 26.93
N GLU A 282 -0.77 -8.26 27.08
CA GLU A 282 0.08 -8.68 28.20
C GLU A 282 1.46 -8.01 28.15
N ALA A 283 2.11 -7.99 26.98
CA ALA A 283 3.39 -7.32 26.80
C ALA A 283 3.31 -5.81 27.10
N LYS A 284 2.24 -5.14 26.67
CA LYS A 284 1.97 -3.73 27.02
C LYS A 284 1.89 -3.54 28.53
N ARG A 285 1.16 -4.42 29.23
CA ARG A 285 1.00 -4.36 30.69
C ARG A 285 2.34 -4.51 31.42
N GLN A 286 3.18 -5.44 30.98
CA GLN A 286 4.52 -5.64 31.54
C GLN A 286 5.41 -4.42 31.34
N ALA A 287 5.38 -3.82 30.15
CA ALA A 287 6.12 -2.59 29.86
C ALA A 287 5.65 -1.41 30.72
N TRP A 288 4.34 -1.22 30.88
CA TRP A 288 3.78 -0.18 31.75
C TRP A 288 4.20 -0.35 33.22
N ASN A 289 4.20 -1.58 33.73
CA ASN A 289 4.67 -1.88 35.08
C ASN A 289 6.16 -1.54 35.28
N ALA A 290 6.97 -1.60 34.21
CA ALA A 290 8.37 -1.20 34.21
C ALA A 290 8.59 0.32 34.00
N GLY A 291 7.52 1.11 33.86
CA GLY A 291 7.59 2.56 33.69
C GLY A 291 7.74 3.04 32.25
N VAL A 292 7.46 2.19 31.26
CA VAL A 292 7.38 2.60 29.85
C VAL A 292 6.10 3.43 29.65
N THR A 293 6.20 4.60 29.04
CA THR A 293 5.02 5.43 28.76
C THR A 293 4.31 4.99 27.47
N HIS A 294 3.06 5.43 27.29
CA HIS A 294 2.34 5.21 26.02
C HIS A 294 3.08 5.80 24.82
N THR A 295 3.70 6.97 24.98
CA THR A 295 4.49 7.62 23.93
C THR A 295 5.73 6.81 23.58
N ASP A 296 6.45 6.29 24.58
CA ASP A 296 7.63 5.43 24.36
C ASP A 296 7.24 4.15 23.61
N LEU A 297 6.11 3.55 23.99
CA LEU A 297 5.57 2.35 23.33
C LEU A 297 5.25 2.62 21.86
N LEU A 298 4.48 3.68 21.56
CA LEU A 298 4.12 4.03 20.18
C LEU A 298 5.36 4.32 19.34
N ALA A 299 6.33 5.06 19.89
CA ALA A 299 7.60 5.33 19.21
C ALA A 299 8.38 4.04 18.94
N ALA A 300 8.39 3.10 19.88
CA ALA A 300 9.11 1.84 19.77
C ALA A 300 8.53 0.89 18.71
N ILE A 301 7.22 0.92 18.48
CA ILE A 301 6.54 0.00 17.55
C ILE A 301 6.12 0.64 16.23
N ARG A 302 6.18 1.96 16.07
CA ARG A 302 5.64 2.67 14.90
C ARG A 302 6.05 2.01 13.58
N THR A 303 7.35 1.94 13.32
CA THR A 303 7.87 1.39 12.05
C THR A 303 7.52 -0.09 11.86
N PRO A 304 7.79 -1.01 12.80
CA PRO A 304 7.42 -2.41 12.60
C PRO A 304 5.91 -2.64 12.53
N ALA A 305 5.09 -1.83 13.20
CA ALA A 305 3.64 -1.98 13.19
C ALA A 305 3.02 -1.53 11.87
N LEU A 306 3.46 -0.38 11.32
CA LEU A 306 3.01 0.06 10.01
C LEU A 306 3.46 -0.89 8.91
N ARG A 307 4.71 -1.38 8.99
CA ARG A 307 5.19 -2.43 8.09
C ARG A 307 4.37 -3.71 8.18
N TYR A 308 3.96 -4.12 9.38
CA TYR A 308 3.11 -5.30 9.54
C TYR A 308 1.73 -5.11 8.89
N LEU A 309 1.14 -3.92 8.99
CA LEU A 309 -0.11 -3.60 8.27
C LEU A 309 0.09 -3.63 6.75
N GLU A 310 1.22 -3.13 6.24
CA GLU A 310 1.54 -3.22 4.80
C GLU A 310 1.72 -4.67 4.35
N ASP A 311 2.51 -5.45 5.08
CA ASP A 311 2.79 -6.85 4.77
C ASP A 311 1.49 -7.68 4.82
N LEU A 312 0.57 -7.38 5.75
CA LEU A 312 -0.76 -8.01 5.82
C LEU A 312 -1.62 -7.65 4.61
N ALA A 313 -1.66 -6.36 4.23
CA ALA A 313 -2.37 -5.90 3.04
C ALA A 313 -1.83 -6.55 1.75
N ASP A 314 -0.51 -6.64 1.61
CA ASP A 314 0.15 -7.26 0.45
C ASP A 314 -0.13 -8.76 0.36
N GLN A 315 -0.11 -9.46 1.49
CA GLN A 315 -0.38 -10.91 1.54
C GLN A 315 -1.82 -11.22 1.17
N SER A 316 -2.79 -10.49 1.73
CA SER A 316 -4.21 -10.69 1.40
C SER A 316 -4.57 -10.23 -0.01
N ALA A 317 -3.89 -9.22 -0.55
CA ALA A 317 -4.10 -8.80 -1.94
C ALA A 317 -3.45 -9.74 -2.96
N ALA A 318 -2.61 -10.70 -2.54
CA ALA A 318 -1.77 -11.50 -3.43
C ALA A 318 -2.57 -12.38 -4.41
N ASP A 319 -3.69 -12.96 -3.97
CA ASP A 319 -4.61 -13.72 -4.84
C ASP A 319 -5.72 -12.84 -5.45
N GLY A 320 -5.77 -11.58 -5.02
CA GLY A 320 -6.72 -10.56 -5.44
C GLY A 320 -8.10 -10.67 -4.82
N ILE A 321 -8.32 -11.53 -3.80
CA ILE A 321 -9.58 -11.72 -3.10
C ILE A 321 -9.37 -11.53 -1.60
N ILE A 322 -9.98 -10.49 -1.05
CA ILE A 322 -10.05 -10.29 0.41
C ILE A 322 -11.21 -11.12 0.98
N THR A 323 -10.89 -12.08 1.84
CA THR A 323 -11.85 -12.94 2.55
C THR A 323 -12.40 -12.27 3.83
N SER A 324 -13.49 -12.84 4.37
CA SER A 324 -14.06 -12.37 5.65
C SER A 324 -13.12 -12.62 6.84
N GLU A 325 -12.32 -13.68 6.77
CA GLU A 325 -11.30 -14.02 7.76
C GLU A 325 -10.19 -12.97 7.78
N GLU A 326 -9.69 -12.56 6.61
CA GLU A 326 -8.65 -11.55 6.48
C GLU A 326 -9.13 -10.16 6.91
N ASP A 327 -10.36 -9.77 6.55
CA ASP A 327 -10.94 -8.50 7.03
C ASP A 327 -11.12 -8.52 8.56
N ARG A 328 -11.46 -9.67 9.14
CA ARG A 328 -11.53 -9.81 10.60
C ARG A 328 -10.15 -9.71 11.25
N GLU A 329 -9.12 -10.30 10.64
CA GLU A 329 -7.74 -10.20 11.11
C GLU A 329 -7.23 -8.76 11.05
N TRP A 330 -7.39 -8.09 9.91
CA TRP A 330 -7.06 -6.66 9.74
C TRP A 330 -7.65 -5.80 10.85
N ASN A 331 -8.94 -5.94 11.10
CA ASN A 331 -9.64 -5.19 12.15
C ASN A 331 -9.20 -5.58 13.57
N THR A 332 -8.76 -6.83 13.77
CA THR A 332 -8.22 -7.30 15.05
C THR A 332 -6.85 -6.68 15.31
N VAL A 333 -5.99 -6.63 14.30
CA VAL A 333 -4.67 -5.99 14.36
C VAL A 333 -4.82 -4.50 14.64
N LEU A 334 -5.59 -3.76 13.84
CA LEU A 334 -5.79 -2.32 14.03
C LEU A 334 -6.27 -1.97 15.44
N ARG A 335 -7.26 -2.71 15.95
CA ARG A 335 -7.77 -2.50 17.31
C ARG A 335 -6.77 -2.90 18.39
N GLY A 336 -5.98 -3.94 18.17
CA GLY A 336 -4.99 -4.40 19.15
C GLY A 336 -3.80 -3.46 19.28
N LEU A 337 -3.35 -2.87 18.16
CA LEU A 337 -2.20 -1.98 18.14
C LEU A 337 -2.49 -0.60 18.72
N GLU A 338 -3.74 -0.12 18.62
CA GLU A 338 -4.17 1.20 19.15
C GLU A 338 -3.29 2.35 18.61
N LEU A 339 -2.87 2.25 17.35
CA LEU A 339 -2.05 3.28 16.71
C LEU A 339 -2.88 4.55 16.44
N PRO A 340 -2.22 5.73 16.40
CA PRO A 340 -2.87 6.96 15.99
C PRO A 340 -3.46 6.87 14.57
N VAL A 341 -4.66 7.44 14.38
CA VAL A 341 -5.41 7.37 13.12
C VAL A 341 -4.63 8.00 11.98
N GLU A 342 -3.88 9.06 12.25
CA GLU A 342 -3.02 9.72 11.26
C GLU A 342 -1.94 8.79 10.69
N TRP A 343 -1.53 7.75 11.44
CA TRP A 343 -0.55 6.78 10.95
C TRP A 343 -1.24 5.66 10.16
N THR A 344 -2.44 5.23 10.57
CA THR A 344 -3.14 4.09 9.96
C THR A 344 -4.05 4.45 8.80
N ALA A 345 -4.41 5.73 8.65
CA ALA A 345 -5.36 6.19 7.62
C ALA A 345 -4.92 5.82 6.19
N PRO A 346 -3.65 5.99 5.77
CA PRO A 346 -3.22 5.58 4.42
C PRO A 346 -3.36 4.08 4.19
N HIS A 347 -3.00 3.27 5.19
CA HIS A 347 -3.10 1.81 5.12
C HIS A 347 -4.56 1.34 5.11
N SER A 348 -5.43 2.00 5.88
CA SER A 348 -6.86 1.71 5.94
C SER A 348 -7.57 2.08 4.63
N ALA A 349 -7.20 3.21 4.02
CA ALA A 349 -7.72 3.60 2.71
C ALA A 349 -7.32 2.60 1.62
N ARG A 350 -6.05 2.15 1.65
CA ARG A 350 -5.56 1.10 0.76
C ARG A 350 -6.33 -0.23 0.96
N TRP A 351 -6.51 -0.65 2.20
CA TRP A 351 -7.26 -1.88 2.53
C TRP A 351 -8.70 -1.81 2.00
N GLU A 352 -9.38 -0.68 2.18
CA GLU A 352 -10.74 -0.49 1.65
C GLU A 352 -10.78 -0.51 0.12
N GLN A 353 -9.76 0.05 -0.54
CA GLN A 353 -9.63 -0.06 -1.99
C GLN A 353 -9.50 -1.52 -2.44
N GLU A 354 -8.66 -2.33 -1.79
CA GLU A 354 -8.52 -3.75 -2.10
C GLU A 354 -9.82 -4.52 -1.87
N LYS A 355 -10.60 -4.19 -0.84
CA LYS A 355 -11.94 -4.77 -0.62
C LYS A 355 -12.90 -4.45 -1.76
N VAL A 356 -12.91 -3.21 -2.24
CA VAL A 356 -13.71 -2.82 -3.41
C VAL A 356 -13.28 -3.62 -4.65
N LEU A 357 -11.97 -3.74 -4.90
CA LEU A 357 -11.45 -4.51 -6.04
C LEU A 357 -11.76 -6.01 -5.91
N SER A 358 -11.64 -6.58 -4.71
CA SER A 358 -12.02 -7.96 -4.39
C SER A 358 -13.50 -8.22 -4.69
N ASN A 359 -14.39 -7.35 -4.19
CA ASN A 359 -15.83 -7.43 -4.44
C ASN A 359 -16.14 -7.44 -5.94
N ILE A 360 -15.46 -6.57 -6.70
CA ILE A 360 -15.60 -6.56 -8.16
C ILE A 360 -15.13 -7.89 -8.75
N ARG A 361 -13.95 -8.39 -8.36
CA ARG A 361 -13.33 -9.62 -8.89
C ARG A 361 -14.14 -10.89 -8.64
N VAL A 362 -14.92 -10.94 -7.55
CA VAL A 362 -15.86 -12.04 -7.27
C VAL A 362 -17.21 -11.91 -8.00
N GLY A 363 -17.41 -10.82 -8.76
CA GLY A 363 -18.56 -10.63 -9.64
C GLY A 363 -19.56 -9.55 -9.19
N ASN A 364 -19.34 -8.90 -8.05
CA ASN A 364 -20.17 -7.80 -7.57
C ASN A 364 -19.76 -6.50 -8.28
N LEU A 365 -20.18 -6.39 -9.55
CA LEU A 365 -19.89 -5.24 -10.40
C LEU A 365 -20.73 -4.01 -10.00
N PRO A 366 -20.15 -2.80 -9.95
CA PRO A 366 -20.88 -1.58 -9.67
C PRO A 366 -21.85 -1.26 -10.81
N ASN A 367 -22.95 -0.55 -10.52
CA ASN A 367 -23.83 -0.02 -11.55
C ASN A 367 -23.55 1.47 -11.72
N VAL A 368 -23.22 1.89 -12.95
CA VAL A 368 -22.93 3.27 -13.30
C VAL A 368 -24.06 3.77 -14.19
N GLN A 369 -24.56 4.98 -13.96
CA GLN A 369 -25.53 5.60 -14.86
C GLN A 369 -24.78 6.15 -16.08
N PRO A 370 -25.02 5.63 -17.30
CA PRO A 370 -24.34 6.12 -18.49
C PRO A 370 -24.90 7.49 -18.89
N ASP A 371 -24.07 8.30 -19.53
CA ASP A 371 -24.50 9.59 -20.11
C ASP A 371 -25.08 9.47 -21.53
N PHE A 372 -25.39 8.25 -21.97
CA PHE A 372 -26.00 7.95 -23.27
C PHE A 372 -26.96 6.76 -23.17
N HIS A 373 -27.78 6.59 -24.21
CA HIS A 373 -28.82 5.56 -24.24
C HIS A 373 -28.20 4.17 -24.49
N LEU A 374 -28.40 3.25 -23.56
CA LEU A 374 -28.09 1.83 -23.72
C LEU A 374 -29.34 1.06 -24.18
N THR A 375 -29.14 -0.14 -24.72
CA THR A 375 -30.24 -1.06 -24.96
C THR A 375 -30.90 -1.48 -23.63
N SER A 376 -32.19 -1.83 -23.64
CA SER A 376 -32.97 -2.06 -22.41
C SER A 376 -32.44 -3.17 -21.49
N ASP A 377 -31.59 -4.06 -22.00
CA ASP A 377 -30.95 -5.16 -21.28
C ASP A 377 -29.43 -4.98 -21.09
N GLU A 378 -28.90 -3.80 -21.40
CA GLU A 378 -27.52 -3.41 -21.12
C GLU A 378 -27.41 -2.59 -19.83
N ILE A 379 -26.51 -3.02 -18.96
CA ILE A 379 -26.19 -2.35 -17.70
C ILE A 379 -24.76 -1.84 -17.79
N CYS A 380 -24.55 -0.56 -17.55
CA CYS A 380 -23.21 0.04 -17.47
C CYS A 380 -22.58 -0.26 -16.11
N HIS A 381 -21.34 -0.74 -16.13
CA HIS A 381 -20.55 -1.06 -14.94
C HIS A 381 -19.29 -0.20 -14.82
N LEU A 382 -18.90 0.50 -15.88
CA LEU A 382 -17.76 1.41 -15.88
C LEU A 382 -17.97 2.48 -16.93
N GLN A 383 -17.74 3.74 -16.57
CA GLN A 383 -17.60 4.83 -17.52
C GLN A 383 -16.43 5.72 -17.07
N VAL A 384 -15.39 5.81 -17.88
CA VAL A 384 -14.21 6.63 -17.58
C VAL A 384 -13.73 7.41 -18.79
N ASN A 385 -13.20 8.61 -18.56
CA ASN A 385 -12.41 9.33 -19.55
C ASN A 385 -11.03 8.67 -19.66
N ALA A 386 -10.52 8.55 -20.88
CA ALA A 386 -9.24 7.94 -21.17
C ALA A 386 -8.53 8.64 -22.33
N GLN A 387 -7.24 8.35 -22.52
CA GLN A 387 -6.50 8.78 -23.71
C GLN A 387 -5.90 7.57 -24.41
N PHE A 388 -6.33 7.29 -25.64
CA PHE A 388 -5.79 6.21 -26.45
C PHE A 388 -4.46 6.64 -27.08
N LEU A 389 -3.41 5.85 -26.88
CA LEU A 389 -2.10 6.07 -27.49
C LEU A 389 -2.07 5.49 -28.90
N LYS A 390 -2.12 6.35 -29.91
CA LYS A 390 -1.97 5.98 -31.31
C LYS A 390 -0.51 6.13 -31.73
N GLU A 391 0.15 5.00 -31.95
CA GLU A 391 1.54 4.95 -32.41
C GLU A 391 1.60 4.62 -33.90
N THR A 392 2.34 5.44 -34.63
CA THR A 392 2.78 5.17 -36.01
C THR A 392 4.28 4.93 -36.02
N LYS A 393 4.85 4.57 -37.17
CA LYS A 393 6.31 4.41 -37.30
C LYS A 393 7.11 5.68 -36.95
N THR A 394 6.46 6.84 -36.96
CA THR A 394 7.14 8.15 -36.88
C THR A 394 6.55 9.08 -35.82
N THR A 395 5.38 8.77 -35.25
CA THR A 395 4.63 9.73 -34.41
C THR A 395 3.80 8.99 -33.37
N SER A 396 3.75 9.54 -32.16
CA SER A 396 2.87 9.08 -31.09
C SER A 396 1.89 10.20 -30.76
N GLN A 397 0.60 9.90 -30.77
CA GLN A 397 -0.47 10.86 -30.48
C GLN A 397 -1.44 10.28 -29.45
N ARG A 398 -1.80 11.09 -28.45
CA ARG A 398 -2.86 10.75 -27.49
C ARG A 398 -4.20 11.26 -28.00
N ILE A 399 -5.17 10.37 -28.13
CA ILE A 399 -6.52 10.67 -28.62
C ILE A 399 -7.49 10.55 -27.44
N PRO A 400 -8.20 11.64 -27.06
CA PRO A 400 -9.21 11.57 -26.00
C PRO A 400 -10.36 10.62 -26.37
N VAL A 401 -10.60 9.64 -25.51
CA VAL A 401 -11.68 8.65 -25.66
C VAL A 401 -12.42 8.46 -24.35
N ARG A 402 -13.61 7.85 -24.42
CA ARG A 402 -14.33 7.34 -23.25
C ARG A 402 -14.44 5.83 -23.34
N LEU A 403 -14.15 5.16 -22.24
CA LEU A 403 -14.32 3.72 -22.10
C LEU A 403 -15.61 3.47 -21.31
N ILE A 404 -16.58 2.80 -21.93
CA ILE A 404 -17.83 2.42 -21.27
C ILE A 404 -17.99 0.90 -21.31
N ALA A 405 -17.87 0.24 -20.16
CA ALA A 405 -18.03 -1.20 -20.06
C ALA A 405 -19.43 -1.56 -19.57
N THR A 406 -20.09 -2.47 -20.28
CA THR A 406 -21.44 -2.96 -19.94
C THR A 406 -21.42 -4.45 -19.64
N ASN A 407 -22.52 -5.01 -19.15
CA ASN A 407 -22.67 -6.47 -19.03
C ASN A 407 -22.48 -7.24 -20.35
N LYS A 408 -22.50 -6.59 -21.53
CA LYS A 408 -22.37 -7.26 -22.84
C LYS A 408 -21.04 -6.99 -23.57
N LYS A 409 -20.54 -5.75 -23.52
CA LYS A 409 -19.42 -5.29 -24.35
C LYS A 409 -18.78 -4.02 -23.82
N LEU A 410 -17.58 -3.72 -24.34
CA LEU A 410 -16.90 -2.44 -24.15
C LEU A 410 -17.21 -1.50 -25.33
N TYR A 411 -17.58 -0.27 -25.03
CA TYR A 411 -17.63 0.84 -25.96
C TYR A 411 -16.38 1.72 -25.80
N ILE A 412 -15.74 2.07 -26.91
CA ILE A 412 -14.65 3.03 -26.97
C ILE A 412 -15.12 4.20 -27.83
N VAL A 413 -15.42 5.33 -27.20
CA VAL A 413 -16.02 6.50 -27.87
C VAL A 413 -14.95 7.58 -28.03
N GLU A 414 -14.51 7.82 -29.26
CA GLU A 414 -13.57 8.91 -29.58
C GLU A 414 -14.29 10.27 -29.57
N SER A 415 -13.65 11.31 -29.06
CA SER A 415 -14.25 12.66 -29.06
C SER A 415 -14.35 13.20 -30.50
N GLY A 416 -15.56 13.31 -31.04
CA GLY A 416 -15.81 13.83 -32.40
C GLY A 416 -15.82 12.79 -33.52
N ALA A 417 -15.68 11.50 -33.21
CA ALA A 417 -15.84 10.39 -34.14
C ALA A 417 -16.80 9.33 -33.57
N GLY A 418 -17.32 8.43 -34.40
CA GLY A 418 -18.19 7.34 -33.96
C GLY A 418 -17.53 6.43 -32.91
N GLY A 419 -18.33 5.80 -32.06
CA GLY A 419 -17.85 4.81 -31.09
C GLY A 419 -17.55 3.45 -31.71
N ARG A 420 -16.62 2.71 -31.12
CA ARG A 420 -16.34 1.29 -31.45
C ARG A 420 -16.90 0.38 -30.38
N GLU A 421 -17.47 -0.74 -30.79
CA GLU A 421 -17.99 -1.77 -29.91
C GLU A 421 -17.10 -3.02 -29.93
N ILE A 422 -16.65 -3.46 -28.77
CA ILE A 422 -15.77 -4.63 -28.62
C ILE A 422 -16.46 -5.67 -27.73
N ALA A 423 -16.85 -6.79 -28.33
CA ALA A 423 -17.40 -7.94 -27.60
C ALA A 423 -16.33 -8.60 -26.72
N TYR A 424 -16.71 -9.07 -25.52
CA TYR A 424 -15.78 -9.70 -24.57
C TYR A 424 -15.06 -10.94 -25.09
N ALA A 425 -15.65 -11.65 -26.05
CA ALA A 425 -15.00 -12.78 -26.72
C ALA A 425 -13.71 -12.40 -27.46
N LYS A 426 -13.52 -11.12 -27.82
CA LYS A 426 -12.32 -10.63 -28.53
C LYS A 426 -11.17 -10.26 -27.60
N PHE A 427 -11.39 -10.16 -26.29
CA PHE A 427 -10.33 -9.81 -25.35
C PHE A 427 -9.39 -10.99 -25.11
N LEU A 428 -8.10 -10.73 -25.13
CA LEU A 428 -7.07 -11.68 -24.70
C LEU A 428 -6.70 -11.42 -23.24
N ARG A 429 -6.37 -10.17 -22.92
CA ARG A 429 -6.05 -9.71 -21.56
C ARG A 429 -6.18 -8.19 -21.43
N VAL A 430 -6.31 -7.74 -20.19
CA VAL A 430 -6.15 -6.34 -19.78
C VAL A 430 -4.97 -6.31 -18.81
N LEU A 431 -4.05 -5.38 -19.01
CA LEU A 431 -2.84 -5.26 -18.21
C LEU A 431 -2.79 -3.85 -17.61
N PRO A 432 -3.06 -3.67 -16.32
CA PRO A 432 -2.90 -2.38 -15.66
C PRO A 432 -1.41 -2.05 -15.46
N SER A 433 -1.09 -0.77 -15.57
CA SER A 433 0.19 -0.15 -15.23
C SER A 433 -0.10 1.25 -14.68
N TYR A 434 0.86 1.86 -13.99
CA TYR A 434 0.74 3.09 -13.18
C TYR A 434 -0.46 4.01 -13.47
N ASP A 435 -0.51 4.58 -14.68
CA ASP A 435 -1.51 5.55 -15.15
C ASP A 435 -2.28 5.06 -16.39
N LYS A 436 -2.17 3.77 -16.73
CA LYS A 436 -2.66 3.23 -18.00
C LYS A 436 -3.05 1.77 -17.93
N ILE A 437 -3.90 1.37 -18.86
CA ILE A 437 -4.19 -0.05 -19.14
C ILE A 437 -3.75 -0.36 -20.56
N THR A 438 -3.22 -1.56 -20.76
CA THR A 438 -3.02 -2.13 -22.09
C THR A 438 -4.12 -3.14 -22.34
N ILE A 439 -4.94 -2.90 -23.37
CA ILE A 439 -5.96 -3.83 -23.82
C ILE A 439 -5.41 -4.63 -24.99
N GLU A 440 -5.24 -5.94 -24.79
CA GLU A 440 -4.87 -6.87 -25.85
C GLU A 440 -6.12 -7.59 -26.36
N LEU A 441 -6.34 -7.53 -27.68
CA LEU A 441 -7.48 -8.16 -28.35
C LEU A 441 -7.01 -9.10 -29.45
N SER A 442 -7.87 -10.03 -29.85
CA SER A 442 -7.67 -10.89 -31.04
C SER A 442 -7.83 -10.12 -32.36
N VAL A 443 -8.13 -8.82 -32.31
CA VAL A 443 -8.35 -7.93 -33.45
C VAL A 443 -7.58 -6.63 -33.23
N LYS A 444 -7.13 -5.98 -34.31
CA LYS A 444 -6.35 -4.72 -34.19
C LYS A 444 -7.21 -3.54 -33.71
N ALA A 445 -8.49 -3.50 -34.09
CA ALA A 445 -9.37 -2.40 -33.74
C ALA A 445 -9.68 -2.40 -32.23
N GLY A 446 -9.30 -1.32 -31.54
CA GLY A 446 -9.49 -1.17 -30.09
C GLY A 446 -8.40 -1.78 -29.21
N ALA A 447 -7.40 -2.48 -29.78
CA ALA A 447 -6.24 -2.93 -29.04
C ALA A 447 -5.23 -1.79 -28.86
N GLY A 448 -4.55 -1.75 -27.71
CA GLY A 448 -3.49 -0.79 -27.43
C GLY A 448 -3.54 -0.22 -26.02
N THR A 449 -2.85 0.91 -25.84
CA THR A 449 -2.62 1.53 -24.53
C THR A 449 -3.59 2.69 -24.30
N TYR A 450 -4.22 2.70 -23.13
CA TYR A 450 -5.19 3.72 -22.70
C TYR A 450 -4.75 4.31 -21.36
N TYR A 451 -4.48 5.60 -21.33
CA TYR A 451 -4.23 6.32 -20.08
C TYR A 451 -5.56 6.57 -19.36
N VAL A 452 -5.64 6.20 -18.09
CA VAL A 452 -6.84 6.28 -17.25
C VAL A 452 -6.46 6.67 -15.82
N GLU A 453 -7.35 7.34 -15.11
CA GLU A 453 -7.08 7.82 -13.74
C GLU A 453 -6.89 6.68 -12.73
N ASN A 454 -7.68 5.59 -12.83
CA ASN A 454 -7.62 4.46 -11.91
C ASN A 454 -7.51 3.12 -12.68
N PRO A 455 -6.30 2.73 -13.13
CA PRO A 455 -6.12 1.55 -13.97
C PRO A 455 -6.44 0.24 -13.26
N LEU A 456 -6.23 0.13 -11.94
CA LEU A 456 -6.57 -1.07 -11.18
C LEU A 456 -8.08 -1.30 -11.09
N HIS A 457 -8.86 -0.23 -10.87
CA HIS A 457 -10.32 -0.32 -10.89
C HIS A 457 -10.85 -0.70 -12.28
N VAL A 458 -10.31 -0.05 -13.33
CA VAL A 458 -10.70 -0.35 -14.71
C VAL A 458 -10.36 -1.80 -15.08
N ASP A 459 -9.17 -2.28 -14.73
CA ASP A 459 -8.79 -3.69 -14.92
C ASP A 459 -9.72 -4.64 -14.17
N ALA A 460 -9.96 -4.42 -12.87
CA ALA A 460 -10.82 -5.28 -12.07
C ALA A 460 -12.22 -5.42 -12.69
N VAL A 461 -12.82 -4.31 -13.13
CA VAL A 461 -14.15 -4.31 -13.77
C VAL A 461 -14.10 -5.01 -15.13
N LEU A 462 -13.17 -4.64 -16.02
CA LEU A 462 -13.08 -5.21 -17.37
C LEU A 462 -12.75 -6.69 -17.34
N THR A 463 -11.74 -7.09 -16.58
CA THR A 463 -11.31 -8.49 -16.44
C THR A 463 -12.45 -9.34 -15.87
N THR A 464 -13.23 -8.83 -14.92
CA THR A 464 -14.40 -9.54 -14.40
C THR A 464 -15.52 -9.67 -15.43
N LEU A 465 -15.86 -8.59 -16.13
CA LEU A 465 -16.85 -8.62 -17.21
C LEU A 465 -16.44 -9.58 -18.33
N ILE A 466 -15.15 -9.63 -18.67
CA ILE A 466 -14.61 -10.58 -19.65
C ILE A 466 -14.80 -12.02 -19.16
N LYS A 467 -14.47 -12.31 -17.89
CA LYS A 467 -14.66 -13.65 -17.31
C LYS A 467 -16.14 -14.05 -17.31
N ILE A 468 -17.05 -13.14 -16.94
CA ILE A 468 -18.51 -13.37 -16.97
C ILE A 468 -18.98 -13.61 -18.40
N GLY A 469 -18.61 -12.73 -19.34
CA GLY A 469 -18.99 -12.84 -20.76
C GLY A 469 -18.46 -14.12 -21.44
N LYS A 470 -17.31 -14.63 -20.99
CA LYS A 470 -16.74 -15.92 -21.42
C LYS A 470 -17.24 -17.13 -20.62
N ARG A 471 -18.16 -16.93 -19.67
CA ARG A 471 -18.71 -17.96 -18.76
C ARG A 471 -17.64 -18.66 -17.90
N GLN A 472 -16.56 -17.96 -17.59
CA GLN A 472 -15.45 -18.41 -16.74
C GLN A 472 -15.63 -18.01 -15.27
N LEU A 473 -16.57 -17.10 -14.99
CA LEU A 473 -16.96 -16.69 -13.65
C LEU A 473 -18.48 -16.62 -13.59
N VAL A 474 -19.07 -17.26 -12.57
CA VAL A 474 -20.49 -17.17 -12.25
C VAL A 474 -20.63 -16.09 -11.19
N GLN A 475 -21.46 -15.07 -11.43
CA GLN A 475 -21.71 -14.04 -10.41
C GLN A 475 -22.25 -14.69 -9.14
N THR A 476 -21.49 -14.65 -8.05
CA THR A 476 -22.02 -14.91 -6.71
C THR A 476 -22.72 -13.64 -6.26
N SER A 477 -24.03 -13.54 -6.46
CA SER A 477 -24.77 -12.40 -5.94
C SER A 477 -24.81 -12.46 -4.41
N ASP A 478 -24.12 -11.52 -3.77
CA ASP A 478 -24.18 -11.26 -2.33
C ASP A 478 -25.49 -10.57 -1.90
N GLN A 479 -26.52 -10.62 -2.75
CA GLN A 479 -27.89 -10.34 -2.32
C GLN A 479 -28.36 -11.58 -1.57
N GLY A 480 -28.13 -11.59 -0.25
CA GLY A 480 -28.50 -12.71 0.62
C GLY A 480 -29.88 -13.25 0.29
N ARG A 481 -30.04 -14.60 0.32
CA ARG A 481 -31.18 -15.51 -0.03
C ARG A 481 -32.39 -15.01 -0.85
N SER A 482 -32.83 -13.77 -0.68
CA SER A 482 -33.84 -13.07 -1.47
C SER A 482 -33.48 -13.05 -2.96
N VAL A 483 -34.25 -13.81 -3.74
CA VAL A 483 -34.18 -13.79 -5.20
C VAL A 483 -34.64 -12.42 -5.72
N PRO A 484 -33.84 -11.72 -6.56
CA PRO A 484 -34.21 -10.43 -7.13
C PRO A 484 -35.53 -10.47 -7.90
N GLN A 485 -36.30 -9.37 -7.89
CA GLN A 485 -37.62 -9.33 -8.53
C GLN A 485 -37.56 -9.53 -10.05
N SER A 486 -36.49 -9.07 -10.71
CA SER A 486 -36.22 -9.33 -12.13
C SER A 486 -36.03 -10.82 -12.42
N VAL A 487 -35.29 -11.53 -11.56
CA VAL A 487 -35.08 -12.98 -11.65
C VAL A 487 -36.37 -13.74 -11.39
N LYS A 488 -37.14 -13.35 -10.37
CA LYS A 488 -38.47 -13.94 -10.08
C LYS A 488 -39.41 -13.84 -11.28
N THR A 489 -39.42 -12.69 -11.94
CA THR A 489 -40.27 -12.43 -13.12
C THR A 489 -39.82 -13.30 -14.31
N ALA A 490 -38.53 -13.34 -14.59
CA ALA A 490 -37.97 -14.14 -15.69
C ALA A 490 -38.17 -15.65 -15.50
N VAL A 491 -37.95 -16.16 -14.28
CA VAL A 491 -38.18 -17.57 -13.94
C VAL A 491 -39.67 -17.91 -14.05
N TRP A 492 -40.55 -17.03 -13.56
CA TRP A 492 -42.00 -17.26 -13.66
C TRP A 492 -42.48 -17.36 -15.11
N GLN A 493 -41.96 -16.49 -15.99
CA GLN A 493 -42.23 -16.54 -17.42
C GLN A 493 -41.67 -17.81 -18.07
N ARG A 494 -40.42 -18.17 -17.76
CA ARG A 494 -39.76 -19.38 -18.28
C ARG A 494 -40.51 -20.65 -17.90
N ASP A 495 -40.90 -20.76 -16.63
CA ASP A 495 -41.53 -21.96 -16.06
C ASP A 495 -43.06 -21.95 -16.25
N GLY A 496 -43.60 -20.92 -16.92
CA GLY A 496 -45.03 -20.81 -17.25
C GLY A 496 -45.95 -20.75 -16.02
N GLY A 497 -45.45 -20.31 -14.87
CA GLY A 497 -46.18 -20.32 -13.60
C GLY A 497 -46.60 -21.74 -13.14
N LYS A 498 -45.78 -22.75 -13.46
CA LYS A 498 -45.99 -24.15 -13.09
C LYS A 498 -44.74 -24.71 -12.39
N CYS A 499 -44.94 -25.67 -11.51
CA CYS A 499 -43.86 -26.48 -10.96
C CYS A 499 -43.15 -27.23 -12.08
N VAL A 500 -41.83 -27.07 -12.22
CA VAL A 500 -41.07 -27.74 -13.28
C VAL A 500 -40.96 -29.24 -13.09
N GLN A 501 -41.15 -29.74 -11.86
CA GLN A 501 -41.03 -31.17 -11.54
C GLN A 501 -42.32 -31.96 -11.77
N CYS A 502 -43.47 -31.41 -11.38
CA CYS A 502 -44.75 -32.12 -11.44
C CYS A 502 -45.82 -31.42 -12.30
N GLY A 503 -45.51 -30.27 -12.87
CA GLY A 503 -46.40 -29.54 -13.78
C GLY A 503 -47.58 -28.80 -13.12
N ILE A 504 -47.73 -28.85 -11.79
CA ILE A 504 -48.84 -28.19 -11.10
C ILE A 504 -48.72 -26.65 -11.21
N GLY A 505 -49.81 -25.97 -11.57
CA GLY A 505 -49.87 -24.51 -11.64
C GLY A 505 -51.31 -24.02 -11.79
N GLY A 506 -51.49 -22.69 -11.90
CA GLY A 506 -52.81 -22.05 -11.93
C GLY A 506 -53.24 -21.47 -10.57
N ARG A 507 -54.48 -20.94 -10.50
CA ARG A 507 -55.01 -20.31 -9.28
C ARG A 507 -55.12 -21.35 -8.15
N GLY A 508 -54.34 -21.17 -7.09
CA GLY A 508 -54.31 -22.05 -5.92
C GLY A 508 -53.06 -22.93 -5.80
N ALA A 509 -52.15 -22.92 -6.78
CA ALA A 509 -50.87 -23.62 -6.67
C ALA A 509 -49.87 -22.80 -5.83
N CYS A 510 -49.48 -23.31 -4.66
CA CYS A 510 -48.42 -22.72 -3.84
C CYS A 510 -47.04 -23.06 -4.44
N LEU A 511 -46.51 -22.14 -5.25
CA LEU A 511 -45.20 -22.24 -5.88
C LEU A 511 -44.15 -21.44 -5.13
N GLU A 512 -42.95 -21.99 -5.06
CA GLU A 512 -41.77 -21.45 -4.38
C GLU A 512 -40.61 -21.37 -5.37
N TYR A 513 -39.76 -20.35 -5.20
CA TYR A 513 -38.53 -20.18 -5.97
C TYR A 513 -37.42 -20.94 -5.25
N ASP A 514 -36.96 -22.04 -5.84
CA ASP A 514 -35.93 -22.90 -5.26
C ASP A 514 -34.63 -22.84 -6.08
N HIS A 515 -33.49 -22.97 -5.40
CA HIS A 515 -32.17 -23.00 -6.02
C HIS A 515 -31.76 -24.43 -6.37
N ASP A 516 -31.38 -24.67 -7.62
CA ASP A 516 -30.89 -25.96 -8.10
C ASP A 516 -29.63 -26.36 -7.35
N ILE A 517 -28.65 -25.46 -7.34
CA ILE A 517 -27.49 -25.50 -6.45
C ILE A 517 -27.86 -24.69 -5.20
N PRO A 518 -27.94 -25.29 -4.00
CA PRO A 518 -28.32 -24.57 -2.79
C PRO A 518 -27.41 -23.37 -2.50
N PHE A 519 -27.99 -22.30 -1.96
CA PHE A 519 -27.25 -21.09 -1.54
C PHE A 519 -26.13 -21.43 -0.54
N SER A 520 -26.37 -22.37 0.40
CA SER A 520 -25.37 -22.86 1.35
C SER A 520 -24.15 -23.52 0.70
N ARG A 521 -24.22 -23.84 -0.60
CA ARG A 521 -23.14 -24.41 -1.40
C ARG A 521 -22.67 -23.47 -2.51
N GLY A 522 -22.89 -22.16 -2.35
CA GLY A 522 -22.47 -21.13 -3.29
C GLY A 522 -23.40 -20.94 -4.49
N GLY A 523 -24.64 -21.46 -4.42
CA GLY A 523 -25.63 -21.29 -5.46
C GLY A 523 -26.12 -19.84 -5.60
N ALA A 524 -25.91 -19.25 -6.79
CA ALA A 524 -26.31 -17.87 -7.07
C ALA A 524 -27.80 -17.74 -7.37
N SER A 525 -28.41 -16.60 -7.03
CA SER A 525 -29.82 -16.27 -7.33
C SER A 525 -29.98 -15.76 -8.78
N THR A 526 -29.69 -16.63 -9.76
CA THR A 526 -29.77 -16.32 -11.20
C THR A 526 -30.94 -17.05 -11.86
N VAL A 527 -31.37 -16.59 -13.05
CA VAL A 527 -32.45 -17.26 -13.81
C VAL A 527 -32.10 -18.73 -14.08
N GLY A 528 -30.83 -19.04 -14.36
CA GLY A 528 -30.39 -20.40 -14.66
C GLY A 528 -30.30 -21.34 -13.46
N ASN A 529 -30.17 -20.82 -12.24
CA ASN A 529 -30.04 -21.61 -11.02
C ASN A 529 -31.30 -21.61 -10.14
N ILE A 530 -32.35 -20.89 -10.54
CA ILE A 530 -33.64 -20.84 -9.84
C ILE A 530 -34.71 -21.55 -10.68
N ARG A 531 -35.58 -22.32 -10.03
CA ARG A 531 -36.76 -22.98 -10.63
C ARG A 531 -38.02 -22.79 -9.79
N LEU A 532 -39.19 -22.84 -10.43
CA LEU A 532 -40.47 -22.95 -9.72
C LEU A 532 -40.72 -24.39 -9.29
N LEU A 533 -40.88 -24.60 -7.98
CA LEU A 533 -41.34 -25.86 -7.40
C LEU A 533 -42.60 -25.65 -6.58
N CYS A 534 -43.50 -26.64 -6.56
CA CYS A 534 -44.55 -26.65 -5.54
C CYS A 534 -43.95 -27.06 -4.19
N ARG A 535 -44.59 -26.65 -3.10
CA ARG A 535 -44.11 -26.92 -1.73
C ARG A 535 -43.75 -28.39 -1.46
N ARG A 536 -44.50 -29.33 -2.05
CA ARG A 536 -44.22 -30.77 -1.97
C ARG A 536 -42.90 -31.13 -2.66
N CYS A 537 -42.77 -30.79 -3.94
CA CYS A 537 -41.54 -31.07 -4.71
C CYS A 537 -40.31 -30.34 -4.14
N ASN A 538 -40.51 -29.14 -3.58
CA ASN A 538 -39.43 -28.41 -2.91
C ASN A 538 -38.95 -29.14 -1.64
N SER A 539 -39.90 -29.59 -0.81
CA SER A 539 -39.60 -30.35 0.41
C SER A 539 -38.93 -31.69 0.10
N ASP A 540 -39.36 -32.37 -0.97
CA ASP A 540 -38.79 -33.66 -1.40
C ASP A 540 -37.35 -33.50 -1.93
N LYS A 541 -37.03 -32.37 -2.58
CA LYS A 541 -35.68 -32.04 -3.07
C LYS A 541 -34.73 -31.71 -1.92
N GLY A 542 -35.10 -30.78 -1.03
CA GLY A 542 -34.21 -30.27 0.01
C GLY A 542 -32.89 -29.72 -0.56
N ASP A 543 -31.77 -29.95 0.13
CA ASP A 543 -30.44 -29.49 -0.28
C ASP A 543 -29.72 -30.42 -1.29
N LYS A 544 -30.47 -31.31 -1.95
CA LYS A 544 -29.92 -32.23 -2.97
C LYS A 544 -29.78 -31.51 -4.31
N ILE A 545 -28.67 -31.79 -5.00
CA ILE A 545 -28.33 -31.27 -6.35
C ILE A 545 -28.89 -32.22 -7.40
#